data_AF-A0A8B9TWD6-F1
#
_entry.id   AF-A0A8B9TWD6-F1
#
_cell.length_a   1.000
_cell.length_b   1.000
_cell.length_c   1.000
_cell.angle_alpha   90.00
_cell.angle_beta   90.00
_cell.angle_gamma   90.00
#
_symmetry.space_group_name_H-M   'P 1'
#
loop_
_entity.id
_entity.type
_entity.pdbx_description
1 polymer ?
#
loop_
_entity_poly.entity_id
_entity_poly.type
_entity_poly.pdbx_seq_one_letter_code
_entity_poly.pdbx_strand_id
1 'polypeptide(L)'
;MAFSNRSFQMGSSTRFQTSAPSVSGLSVRSSSIQKLQAPSVYGGAGGYGTRISTGTSLGPNFGGSFQLNVTGNDVLLAGNEKSTMQNLNDRLASYLERVRSLEKANSLLEKQIKEWYEKNVTHVRQDHSAYLKTIEDLQNKISAAQLENARLVLQIDNAKLAADDFRLKFENELLLRQSVENDINGLLRVRDDLTLTKSDLESQIENVNEELLFLKRNHEEEVDRLQKQVGGSVNVEVDAAPSIDLATTMENMRRQYEEMAEKNRQEAKERFEKQTEELNLEVAINMEQLQEQKREITERRQIYQSLELELQSHLNMKKALEDTLDETEARYTYQLNQIQEAVARLEAQLRQLRSDMEAQNNEYSILLDIKTRLEMEIATYRRLLEGEDSRSAQVNLHAEETEKAESNKIKKIKTIVEEVVDGKVVSSEVKEIEEKI
;
A
#
# COMPACT_ATOMS: atom_id res chain seq x y z
N MET A 1 56.96 -71.96 26.13
CA MET A 1 58.16 -71.39 25.48
C MET A 1 57.97 -69.89 25.35
N ALA A 2 59.01 -69.15 25.70
CA ALA A 2 59.02 -67.70 25.87
C ALA A 2 59.44 -66.94 24.59
N PHE A 3 59.31 -65.61 24.69
CA PHE A 3 59.85 -64.52 23.84
C PHE A 3 59.01 -64.17 22.59
N SER A 4 58.79 -62.91 22.20
CA SER A 4 59.43 -61.65 22.57
C SER A 4 58.57 -60.44 22.14
N ASN A 5 58.82 -59.33 22.83
CA ASN A 5 58.35 -57.96 22.63
C ASN A 5 58.52 -57.40 21.20
N ARG A 6 57.63 -56.48 20.82
CA ARG A 6 58.05 -55.19 20.24
C ARG A 6 57.02 -54.09 20.47
N SER A 7 57.49 -53.08 21.18
CA SER A 7 56.91 -51.75 21.33
C SER A 7 57.03 -50.94 20.05
N PHE A 8 56.04 -50.07 19.80
CA PHE A 8 56.24 -48.79 19.12
C PHE A 8 55.35 -47.75 19.79
N GLN A 9 55.99 -46.64 20.14
CA GLN A 9 55.45 -45.45 20.81
C GLN A 9 55.84 -44.24 19.93
N MET A 10 55.13 -43.12 20.12
CA MET A 10 55.12 -41.83 19.40
C MET A 10 53.99 -41.73 18.37
N GLY A 11 53.09 -40.76 18.42
CA GLY A 11 52.99 -39.56 19.25
C GLY A 11 52.34 -38.46 18.43
N SER A 12 51.28 -37.84 18.97
CA SER A 12 51.05 -36.39 18.93
C SER A 12 49.60 -36.07 19.29
N SER A 13 49.49 -35.47 20.46
CA SER A 13 48.33 -34.78 20.98
C SER A 13 47.84 -33.72 19.97
N THR A 14 46.58 -33.79 19.58
CA THR A 14 45.85 -32.60 19.12
C THR A 14 44.57 -32.46 19.92
N ARG A 15 44.66 -31.53 20.86
CA ARG A 15 43.59 -30.98 21.67
C ARG A 15 42.61 -30.27 20.75
N PHE A 16 41.46 -30.87 20.44
CA PHE A 16 40.35 -30.12 19.86
C PHE A 16 39.71 -29.27 20.96
N GLN A 17 40.02 -27.98 20.92
CA GLN A 17 39.35 -26.95 21.69
C GLN A 17 37.90 -26.87 21.21
N THR A 18 36.99 -26.90 22.17
CA THR A 18 35.60 -26.48 22.01
C THR A 18 35.58 -24.99 21.71
N SER A 19 35.41 -24.62 20.44
CA SER A 19 35.02 -23.26 20.07
C SER A 19 33.53 -23.10 20.39
N ALA A 20 33.24 -22.42 21.50
CA ALA A 20 31.92 -21.85 21.73
C ALA A 20 31.57 -20.90 20.56
N PRO A 21 30.30 -20.84 20.10
CA PRO A 21 29.90 -19.77 19.20
C PRO A 21 29.94 -18.47 20.02
N SER A 22 30.87 -17.59 19.63
CA SER A 22 30.92 -16.21 20.08
C SER A 22 29.61 -15.53 19.73
N VAL A 23 28.88 -15.12 20.76
CA VAL A 23 27.72 -14.24 20.67
C VAL A 23 28.24 -12.89 20.20
N SER A 24 28.30 -12.72 18.88
CA SER A 24 28.58 -11.43 18.26
C SER A 24 27.34 -10.58 18.44
N GLY A 25 27.30 -9.84 19.55
CA GLY A 25 26.27 -8.88 19.86
C GLY A 25 26.06 -7.96 18.66
N LEU A 26 24.88 -8.10 18.05
CA LEU A 26 24.34 -7.16 17.09
C LEU A 26 24.33 -5.78 17.76
N SER A 27 25.26 -4.93 17.35
CA SER A 27 25.06 -3.49 17.46
C SER A 27 23.83 -3.17 16.63
N VAL A 28 22.71 -2.93 17.33
CA VAL A 28 21.51 -2.31 16.77
C VAL A 28 21.94 -0.95 16.25
N ARG A 29 22.33 -0.89 14.98
CA ARG A 29 22.26 0.36 14.23
C ARG A 29 20.78 0.62 14.05
N SER A 30 20.22 1.43 14.95
CA SER A 30 18.97 2.12 14.68
C SER A 30 19.20 3.00 13.46
N SER A 31 18.89 2.48 12.28
CA SER A 31 18.63 3.33 11.13
C SER A 31 17.32 4.02 11.46
N SER A 32 17.43 5.20 12.04
CA SER A 32 16.33 6.16 11.99
C SER A 32 15.99 6.30 10.52
N ILE A 33 14.80 5.85 10.13
CA ILE A 33 14.21 6.21 8.85
C ILE A 33 13.98 7.72 8.94
N GLN A 34 14.99 8.48 8.51
CA GLN A 34 14.81 9.88 8.17
C GLN A 34 13.83 9.87 7.00
N LYS A 35 12.58 10.23 7.28
CA LYS A 35 11.63 10.65 6.26
C LYS A 35 12.30 11.79 5.49
N LEU A 36 12.83 11.49 4.31
CA LEU A 36 13.14 12.50 3.31
C LEU A 36 11.80 12.96 2.72
N GLN A 37 11.13 13.82 3.48
CA GLN A 37 10.06 14.65 2.95
C GLN A 37 10.72 15.69 2.06
N ALA A 38 10.37 15.70 0.77
CA ALA A 38 10.72 16.79 -0.11
C ALA A 38 10.18 18.10 0.48
N PRO A 39 10.97 19.19 0.55
CA PRO A 39 10.40 20.49 0.85
C PRO A 39 9.51 20.87 -0.33
N SER A 40 8.20 20.94 -0.07
CA SER A 40 7.26 21.55 -0.99
C SER A 40 7.65 23.01 -1.16
N VAL A 41 8.20 23.34 -2.33
CA VAL A 41 8.37 24.70 -2.80
C VAL A 41 6.98 25.23 -3.12
N TYR A 42 6.35 25.85 -2.14
CA TYR A 42 5.21 26.74 -2.38
C TYR A 42 5.77 28.03 -2.95
N GLY A 43 5.90 28.07 -4.28
CA GLY A 43 6.02 29.29 -5.05
C GLY A 43 4.63 29.91 -5.19
N GLY A 44 4.40 31.02 -4.50
CA GLY A 44 3.14 31.75 -4.57
C GLY A 44 3.28 33.15 -3.97
N ALA A 45 3.48 34.11 -4.86
CA ALA A 45 3.12 35.53 -4.72
C ALA A 45 3.70 36.33 -3.54
N GLY A 46 4.73 37.13 -3.84
CA GLY A 46 4.70 38.58 -3.58
C GLY A 46 4.16 39.08 -2.25
N GLY A 47 4.66 38.55 -1.13
CA GLY A 47 4.45 39.14 0.19
C GLY A 47 5.49 40.22 0.46
N TYR A 48 5.25 41.45 -0.04
CA TYR A 48 6.03 42.61 0.38
C TYR A 48 5.86 42.81 1.89
N GLY A 49 7.01 43.08 2.53
CA GLY A 49 7.17 43.05 3.97
C GLY A 49 6.17 43.90 4.76
N THR A 50 5.67 43.27 5.81
CA THR A 50 5.28 43.90 7.06
C THR A 50 6.34 44.93 7.47
N ARG A 51 6.02 46.22 7.30
CA ARG A 51 6.61 47.31 8.06
C ARG A 51 5.51 48.01 8.83
N ILE A 52 5.62 47.88 10.14
CA ILE A 52 4.86 48.58 11.16
C ILE A 52 5.27 50.05 11.13
N SER A 53 4.32 50.93 10.89
CA SER A 53 4.35 52.36 11.22
C SER A 53 2.91 52.88 11.29
N THR A 54 2.18 52.47 12.32
CA THR A 54 0.93 53.11 12.75
C THR A 54 1.21 54.02 13.95
N GLY A 55 0.77 55.28 13.83
CA GLY A 55 0.91 56.34 14.81
C GLY A 55 1.38 57.60 14.09
N THR A 56 0.51 58.42 13.50
CA THR A 56 -0.30 59.37 14.26
C THR A 56 -1.34 59.96 13.32
N SER A 57 -2.62 59.72 13.57
CA SER A 57 -3.66 60.70 13.25
C SER A 57 -4.76 60.56 14.30
N LEU A 58 -4.60 61.33 15.37
CA LEU A 58 -5.75 61.82 16.13
C LEU A 58 -6.56 62.66 15.15
N GLY A 59 -7.58 62.05 14.54
CA GLY A 59 -8.70 62.78 13.98
C GLY A 59 -9.42 63.50 15.13
N PRO A 60 -9.61 64.83 15.04
CA PRO A 60 -10.05 65.65 16.16
C PRO A 60 -11.53 65.43 16.44
N ASN A 61 -11.83 65.04 17.68
CA ASN A 61 -13.11 65.28 18.31
C ASN A 61 -13.31 66.79 18.45
N PHE A 62 -14.51 67.24 18.07
CA PHE A 62 -15.37 68.13 18.85
C PHE A 62 -14.71 69.08 19.87
N GLY A 63 -14.71 70.37 19.53
CA GLY A 63 -14.44 71.51 20.40
C GLY A 63 -14.19 72.73 19.50
N GLY A 64 -15.08 73.72 19.36
CA GLY A 64 -15.62 74.53 20.46
C GLY A 64 -14.80 75.82 20.57
N SER A 65 -15.12 76.82 19.73
CA SER A 65 -14.83 78.26 19.91
C SER A 65 -15.47 78.98 18.70
N PHE A 66 -16.65 79.60 18.77
CA PHE A 66 -17.04 80.74 19.62
C PHE A 66 -15.96 81.84 19.68
N GLN A 67 -15.86 82.60 18.58
CA GLN A 67 -15.53 84.02 18.71
C GLN A 67 -16.55 84.88 17.98
N LEU A 68 -17.57 85.18 18.76
CA LEU A 68 -18.41 86.36 18.74
C LEU A 68 -17.54 87.61 18.51
N ASN A 69 -17.72 88.31 17.39
CA ASN A 69 -17.55 89.75 17.39
C ASN A 69 -18.92 90.38 17.11
N VAL A 70 -19.69 90.50 18.20
CA VAL A 70 -20.87 91.35 18.28
C VAL A 70 -20.38 92.75 18.60
N THR A 71 -20.38 93.59 17.58
CA THR A 71 -20.78 94.99 17.71
C THR A 71 -22.02 95.07 16.82
N GLY A 72 -23.23 94.96 17.35
CA GLY A 72 -23.78 96.02 18.18
C GLY A 72 -24.01 97.25 17.31
N ASN A 73 -24.89 97.14 16.30
CA ASN A 73 -26.00 98.06 16.14
C ASN A 73 -27.05 97.43 15.23
N ASP A 74 -28.09 96.99 15.92
CA ASP A 74 -29.49 97.00 15.53
C ASP A 74 -29.85 98.23 14.67
N VAL A 75 -31.02 98.13 14.03
CA VAL A 75 -31.77 99.17 13.32
C VAL A 75 -31.69 99.05 11.77
N LEU A 76 -32.83 98.59 11.22
CA LEU A 76 -33.36 98.73 9.84
C LEU A 76 -33.30 97.50 8.90
N LEU A 77 -33.84 96.36 9.33
CA LEU A 77 -34.13 95.23 8.42
C LEU A 77 -35.58 95.29 7.89
N ALA A 78 -35.80 96.07 6.83
CA ALA A 78 -37.05 96.05 6.05
C ALA A 78 -36.81 96.23 4.53
N GLY A 79 -35.84 95.51 3.94
CA GLY A 79 -35.60 95.61 2.48
C GLY A 79 -34.49 94.76 1.84
N ASN A 80 -34.13 93.56 2.33
CA ASN A 80 -32.88 92.88 1.93
C ASN A 80 -32.97 91.43 1.39
N GLU A 81 -34.11 90.99 0.85
CA GLU A 81 -34.26 89.62 0.28
C GLU A 81 -33.65 89.48 -1.12
N LYS A 82 -33.57 90.58 -1.88
CA LYS A 82 -33.01 90.58 -3.24
C LYS A 82 -31.48 90.55 -3.27
N SER A 83 -30.80 91.17 -2.30
CA SER A 83 -29.32 91.19 -2.27
C SER A 83 -28.73 89.87 -1.76
N THR A 84 -29.42 89.18 -0.85
CA THR A 84 -29.04 87.85 -0.38
C THR A 84 -29.16 86.80 -1.48
N MET A 85 -30.21 86.88 -2.31
CA MET A 85 -30.36 86.02 -3.51
C MET A 85 -29.30 86.30 -4.58
N GLN A 86 -28.88 87.55 -4.77
CA GLN A 86 -27.77 87.87 -5.68
C GLN A 86 -26.45 87.29 -5.18
N ASN A 87 -26.12 87.43 -3.90
CA ASN A 87 -24.88 86.89 -3.34
C ASN A 87 -24.79 85.35 -3.44
N LEU A 88 -25.92 84.65 -3.26
CA LEU A 88 -25.99 83.21 -3.46
C LEU A 88 -25.81 82.80 -4.94
N ASN A 89 -26.40 83.55 -5.86
CA ASN A 89 -26.22 83.31 -7.29
C ASN A 89 -24.77 83.55 -7.74
N ASP A 90 -24.11 84.60 -7.24
CA ASP A 90 -22.69 84.85 -7.54
C ASP A 90 -21.78 83.76 -6.96
N ARG A 91 -22.12 83.22 -5.78
CA ARG A 91 -21.42 82.08 -5.19
C ARG A 91 -21.65 80.78 -5.95
N LEU A 92 -22.85 80.57 -6.50
CA LEU A 92 -23.15 79.42 -7.35
C LEU A 92 -22.44 79.54 -8.72
N ALA A 93 -22.38 80.73 -9.30
CA ALA A 93 -21.64 80.98 -10.54
C ALA A 93 -20.14 80.69 -10.38
N SER A 94 -19.52 81.18 -9.30
CA SER A 94 -18.11 80.89 -9.00
C SER A 94 -17.85 79.41 -8.68
N TYR A 95 -18.79 78.71 -8.05
CA TYR A 95 -18.71 77.25 -7.86
C TYR A 95 -18.77 76.50 -9.20
N LEU A 96 -19.72 76.85 -10.08
CA LEU A 96 -19.83 76.23 -11.41
C LEU A 96 -18.60 76.48 -12.28
N GLU A 97 -18.01 77.69 -12.21
CA GLU A 97 -16.77 77.99 -12.91
C GLU A 97 -15.58 77.17 -12.38
N ARG A 98 -15.53 76.94 -11.06
CA ARG A 98 -14.52 76.09 -10.44
C ARG A 98 -14.69 74.60 -10.76
N VAL A 99 -15.92 74.10 -10.88
CA VAL A 99 -16.19 72.73 -11.34
C VAL A 99 -15.72 72.54 -12.77
N ARG A 100 -16.04 73.49 -13.68
CA ARG A 100 -15.59 73.42 -15.08
C ARG A 100 -14.07 73.42 -15.24
N SER A 101 -13.35 74.20 -14.42
CA SER A 101 -11.88 74.22 -14.49
C SER A 101 -11.26 72.90 -13.98
N LEU A 102 -11.85 72.29 -12.95
CA LEU A 102 -11.42 70.97 -12.45
C LEU A 102 -11.72 69.83 -13.44
N GLU A 103 -12.89 69.85 -14.08
CA GLU A 103 -13.23 68.87 -15.13
C GLU A 103 -12.22 68.92 -16.29
N LYS A 104 -11.84 70.13 -16.71
CA LYS A 104 -10.84 70.32 -17.77
C LYS A 104 -9.45 69.82 -17.36
N ALA A 105 -9.04 70.04 -16.11
CA ALA A 105 -7.78 69.54 -15.59
C ALA A 105 -7.75 68.01 -15.48
N ASN A 106 -8.82 67.39 -14.99
CA ASN A 106 -8.94 65.93 -14.92
C ASN A 106 -8.88 65.28 -16.31
N SER A 107 -9.58 65.85 -17.30
CA SER A 107 -9.53 65.34 -18.68
C SER A 107 -8.10 65.36 -19.26
N LEU A 108 -7.30 66.36 -18.90
CA LEU A 108 -5.92 66.47 -19.35
C LEU A 108 -5.02 65.42 -18.68
N LEU A 109 -5.17 65.21 -17.37
CA LEU A 109 -4.43 64.17 -16.63
C LEU A 109 -4.76 62.76 -17.13
N GLU A 110 -6.03 62.47 -17.43
CA GLU A 110 -6.42 61.18 -18.01
C GLU A 110 -5.75 60.91 -19.35
N LYS A 111 -5.61 61.93 -20.21
CA LYS A 111 -4.89 61.81 -21.48
C LYS A 111 -3.40 61.53 -21.26
N GLN A 112 -2.77 62.25 -20.34
CA GLN A 112 -1.35 62.04 -20.02
C GLN A 112 -1.09 60.64 -19.45
N ILE A 113 -1.99 60.11 -18.63
CA ILE A 113 -1.90 58.74 -18.09
C ILE A 113 -1.99 57.72 -19.24
N LYS A 114 -2.94 57.88 -20.16
CA LYS A 114 -3.07 56.99 -21.33
C LYS A 114 -1.83 57.01 -22.21
N GLU A 115 -1.32 58.19 -22.54
CA GLU A 115 -0.10 58.36 -23.35
C GLU A 115 1.12 57.74 -22.66
N TRP A 116 1.23 57.84 -21.33
CA TRP A 116 2.31 57.22 -20.56
C TRP A 116 2.25 55.69 -20.61
N TYR A 117 1.05 55.10 -20.48
CA TYR A 117 0.86 53.67 -20.63
C TYR A 117 1.19 53.20 -22.05
N GLU A 118 0.72 53.89 -23.08
CA GLU A 118 1.01 53.53 -24.47
C GLU A 118 2.52 53.59 -24.78
N LYS A 119 3.22 54.60 -24.26
CA LYS A 119 4.66 54.76 -24.48
C LYS A 119 5.51 53.76 -23.70
N ASN A 120 5.07 53.35 -22.51
CA ASN A 120 5.82 52.43 -21.65
C ASN A 120 5.44 50.96 -21.84
N VAL A 121 4.33 50.66 -22.54
CA VAL A 121 3.91 49.29 -22.90
C VAL A 121 4.65 48.80 -24.15
N THR A 122 5.83 49.33 -24.47
CA THR A 122 6.80 48.61 -25.31
C THR A 122 7.46 47.51 -24.47
N HIS A 123 6.67 46.52 -24.04
CA HIS A 123 7.22 45.29 -23.53
C HIS A 123 7.89 44.57 -24.70
N VAL A 124 9.21 44.55 -24.68
CA VAL A 124 10.01 43.57 -25.44
C VAL A 124 9.50 42.20 -25.00
N ARG A 125 8.56 41.63 -25.77
CA ARG A 125 8.12 40.26 -25.62
C ARG A 125 9.28 39.40 -26.06
N GLN A 126 10.22 39.13 -25.15
CA GLN A 126 11.27 38.16 -25.40
C GLN A 126 10.58 36.82 -25.67
N ASP A 127 10.84 36.23 -26.82
CA ASP A 127 10.20 34.98 -27.23
C ASP A 127 10.79 33.81 -26.43
N HIS A 128 10.19 33.51 -25.27
CA HIS A 128 10.58 32.41 -24.40
C HIS A 128 10.17 31.02 -24.94
N SER A 129 9.56 30.96 -26.12
CA SER A 129 9.01 29.75 -26.73
C SER A 129 10.03 28.62 -26.87
N ALA A 130 11.29 28.94 -27.20
CA ALA A 130 12.35 27.94 -27.30
C ALA A 130 12.68 27.29 -25.95
N TYR A 131 12.71 28.08 -24.86
CA TYR A 131 12.95 27.56 -23.51
C TYR A 131 11.78 26.69 -23.03
N LEU A 132 10.54 27.07 -23.35
CA LEU A 132 9.36 26.27 -22.99
C LEU A 132 9.41 24.86 -23.61
N LYS A 133 9.79 24.73 -24.88
CA LYS A 133 9.98 23.42 -25.52
C LYS A 133 11.04 22.57 -24.82
N THR A 134 12.17 23.18 -24.45
CA THR A 134 13.21 22.45 -23.71
C THR A 134 12.76 22.02 -22.30
N ILE A 135 11.92 22.84 -21.64
CA ILE A 135 11.35 22.52 -20.33
C ILE A 135 10.37 21.36 -20.45
N GLU A 136 9.51 21.37 -21.47
CA GLU A 136 8.57 20.28 -21.76
C GLU A 136 9.30 18.97 -22.05
N ASP A 137 10.35 19.00 -22.89
CA ASP A 137 11.19 17.83 -23.17
C ASP A 137 11.86 17.27 -21.91
N LEU A 138 12.32 18.15 -21.00
CA LEU A 138 12.90 17.73 -19.72
C LEU A 138 11.84 17.16 -18.78
N GLN A 139 10.64 17.75 -18.72
CA GLN A 139 9.53 17.21 -17.94
C GLN A 139 9.12 15.82 -18.43
N ASN A 140 9.05 15.62 -19.74
CA ASN A 140 8.77 14.31 -20.35
C ASN A 140 9.87 13.28 -20.05
N LYS A 141 11.14 13.67 -20.02
CA LYS A 141 12.23 12.78 -19.61
C LYS A 141 12.15 12.42 -18.12
N ILE A 142 11.77 13.38 -17.27
CA ILE A 142 11.60 13.14 -15.83
C ILE A 142 10.43 12.18 -15.59
N SER A 143 9.27 12.39 -16.25
CA SER A 143 8.11 11.51 -16.10
C SER A 143 8.40 10.09 -16.61
N ALA A 144 9.09 9.95 -17.74
CA ALA A 144 9.54 8.66 -18.25
C ALA A 144 10.49 7.95 -17.27
N ALA A 145 11.47 8.68 -16.71
CA ALA A 145 12.39 8.15 -15.72
C ALA A 145 11.67 7.76 -14.40
N GLN A 146 10.66 8.52 -13.98
CA GLN A 146 9.83 8.19 -12.82
C GLN A 146 9.03 6.90 -13.04
N LEU A 147 8.43 6.72 -14.23
CA LEU A 147 7.70 5.51 -14.58
C LEU A 147 8.63 4.29 -14.61
N GLU A 148 9.82 4.43 -15.20
CA GLU A 148 10.82 3.35 -15.21
C GLU A 148 11.32 3.02 -13.81
N ASN A 149 11.51 4.03 -12.95
CA ASN A 149 11.88 3.80 -11.55
C ASN A 149 10.78 3.02 -10.81
N ALA A 150 9.51 3.40 -10.98
CA ALA A 150 8.39 2.67 -10.41
C ALA A 150 8.33 1.22 -10.92
N ARG A 151 8.55 1.01 -12.21
CA ARG A 151 8.63 -0.34 -12.81
C ARG A 151 9.76 -1.16 -12.17
N LEU A 152 10.95 -0.60 -12.02
CA LEU A 152 12.09 -1.27 -11.40
C LEU A 152 11.83 -1.59 -9.92
N VAL A 153 11.21 -0.69 -9.17
CA VAL A 153 10.81 -0.94 -7.76
C VAL A 153 9.86 -2.13 -7.68
N LEU A 154 8.83 -2.19 -8.55
CA LEU A 154 7.92 -3.32 -8.58
C LEU A 154 8.63 -4.64 -8.93
N GLN A 155 9.58 -4.62 -9.86
CA GLN A 155 10.39 -5.80 -10.20
C GLN A 155 11.27 -6.24 -9.03
N ILE A 156 11.87 -5.29 -8.29
CA ILE A 156 12.66 -5.57 -7.09
C ILE A 156 11.78 -6.21 -6.02
N ASP A 157 10.59 -5.66 -5.77
CA ASP A 157 9.68 -6.20 -4.75
C ASP A 157 9.15 -7.57 -5.15
N ASN A 158 8.84 -7.80 -6.43
CA ASN A 158 8.47 -9.12 -6.93
C ASN A 158 9.63 -10.14 -6.74
N ALA A 159 10.86 -9.76 -7.07
CA ALA A 159 12.03 -10.62 -6.88
C ALA A 159 12.30 -10.91 -5.40
N LYS A 160 12.09 -9.95 -4.51
CA LYS A 160 12.20 -10.14 -3.05
C LYS A 160 11.13 -11.10 -2.54
N LEU A 161 9.87 -10.90 -2.93
CA LEU A 161 8.79 -11.80 -2.54
C LEU A 161 9.03 -13.24 -3.03
N ALA A 162 9.53 -13.41 -4.25
CA ALA A 162 9.92 -14.72 -4.76
C ALA A 162 11.09 -15.33 -3.96
N ALA A 163 12.11 -14.53 -3.61
CA ALA A 163 13.23 -14.99 -2.80
C ALA A 163 12.79 -15.40 -1.38
N ASP A 164 11.89 -14.65 -0.76
CA ASP A 164 11.32 -14.98 0.55
C ASP A 164 10.45 -16.24 0.50
N ASP A 165 9.66 -16.44 -0.56
CA ASP A 165 8.90 -17.67 -0.77
C ASP A 165 9.81 -18.90 -0.90
N PHE A 166 10.92 -18.79 -1.66
CA PHE A 166 11.91 -19.86 -1.72
C PHE A 166 12.65 -20.08 -0.40
N ARG A 167 12.94 -19.01 0.35
CA ARG A 167 13.56 -19.11 1.68
C ARG A 167 12.65 -19.88 2.65
N LEU A 168 11.37 -19.55 2.71
CA LEU A 168 10.40 -20.24 3.55
C LEU A 168 10.22 -21.70 3.15
N LYS A 169 10.16 -21.99 1.84
CA LYS A 169 10.11 -23.37 1.33
C LYS A 169 11.36 -24.16 1.72
N PHE A 170 12.55 -23.56 1.63
CA PHE A 170 13.80 -24.18 2.06
C PHE A 170 13.82 -24.44 3.57
N GLU A 171 13.40 -23.47 4.38
CA GLU A 171 13.33 -23.63 5.85
C GLU A 171 12.37 -24.76 6.24
N ASN A 172 11.21 -24.84 5.59
CA ASN A 172 10.24 -25.92 5.82
C ASN A 172 10.83 -27.30 5.43
N GLU A 173 11.40 -27.41 4.22
CA GLU A 173 12.02 -28.65 3.76
C GLU A 173 13.19 -29.08 4.67
N LEU A 174 13.98 -28.12 5.15
CA LEU A 174 15.07 -28.39 6.09
C LEU A 174 14.54 -28.95 7.41
N LEU A 175 13.47 -28.38 7.96
CA LEU A 175 12.84 -28.87 9.19
C LEU A 175 12.26 -30.27 9.01
N LEU A 176 11.57 -30.52 7.89
CA LEU A 176 11.05 -31.85 7.54
C LEU A 176 12.19 -32.87 7.42
N ARG A 177 13.26 -32.51 6.71
CA ARG A 177 14.46 -33.36 6.59
C ARG A 177 15.06 -33.67 7.96
N GLN A 178 15.21 -32.68 8.84
CA GLN A 178 15.72 -32.89 10.20
C GLN A 178 14.81 -33.81 11.02
N SER A 179 13.49 -33.67 10.90
CA SER A 179 12.54 -34.59 11.55
C SER A 179 12.74 -36.03 11.07
N VAL A 180 12.80 -36.24 9.75
CA VAL A 180 13.02 -37.56 9.17
C VAL A 180 14.38 -38.13 9.56
N GLU A 181 15.42 -37.30 9.61
CA GLU A 181 16.77 -37.71 10.03
C GLU A 181 16.78 -38.13 11.51
N ASN A 182 16.04 -37.43 12.38
CA ASN A 182 15.85 -37.83 13.77
C ASN A 182 15.08 -39.16 13.89
N ASP A 183 14.02 -39.36 13.09
CA ASP A 183 13.26 -40.61 13.07
C ASP A 183 14.12 -41.78 12.60
N ILE A 184 14.93 -41.60 11.55
CA ILE A 184 15.89 -42.61 11.06
C ILE A 184 16.89 -42.95 12.17
N ASN A 185 17.45 -41.96 12.85
CA ASN A 185 18.36 -42.19 13.97
C ASN A 185 17.69 -42.94 15.13
N GLY A 186 16.42 -42.64 15.42
CA GLY A 186 15.61 -43.38 16.38
C GLY A 186 15.42 -44.84 15.98
N LEU A 187 15.03 -45.09 14.72
CA LEU A 187 14.87 -46.44 14.18
C LEU A 187 16.19 -47.24 14.16
N LEU A 188 17.31 -46.59 13.90
CA LEU A 188 18.63 -47.22 13.98
C LEU A 188 18.96 -47.69 15.41
N ARG A 189 18.63 -46.89 16.43
CA ARG A 189 18.78 -47.31 17.83
C ARG A 189 17.90 -48.49 18.18
N VAL A 190 16.62 -48.45 17.81
CA VAL A 190 15.70 -49.56 18.03
C VAL A 190 16.19 -50.84 17.33
N ARG A 191 16.74 -50.73 16.11
CA ARG A 191 17.35 -51.86 15.42
C ARG A 191 18.55 -52.42 16.20
N ASP A 192 19.41 -51.57 16.74
CA ASP A 192 20.57 -51.99 17.52
C ASP A 192 20.14 -52.68 18.82
N ASP A 193 19.14 -52.16 19.52
CA ASP A 193 18.55 -52.78 20.71
C ASP A 193 17.91 -54.14 20.39
N LEU A 194 17.19 -54.25 19.27
CA LEU A 194 16.64 -55.52 18.78
C LEU A 194 17.75 -56.51 18.40
N THR A 195 18.87 -56.04 17.90
CA THR A 195 20.03 -56.89 17.56
C THR A 195 20.70 -57.43 18.82
N LEU A 196 20.84 -56.59 19.86
CA LEU A 196 21.36 -57.01 21.17
C LEU A 196 20.44 -58.04 21.83
N THR A 197 19.14 -57.73 21.94
CA THR A 197 18.16 -58.67 22.52
C THR A 197 18.09 -60.00 21.75
N LYS A 198 18.21 -59.96 20.41
CA LYS A 198 18.32 -61.18 19.61
C LYS A 198 19.57 -61.98 19.98
N SER A 199 20.74 -61.34 20.09
CA SER A 199 21.98 -62.01 20.50
C SER A 199 21.89 -62.61 21.91
N ASP A 200 21.23 -61.92 22.84
CA ASP A 200 21.03 -62.41 24.21
C ASP A 200 20.12 -63.65 24.21
N LEU A 201 19.03 -63.64 23.42
CA LEU A 201 18.14 -64.79 23.27
C LEU A 201 18.84 -65.97 22.57
N GLU A 202 19.68 -65.71 21.56
CA GLU A 202 20.49 -66.74 20.91
C GLU A 202 21.45 -67.40 21.90
N SER A 203 22.10 -66.62 22.77
CA SER A 203 22.96 -67.15 23.84
C SER A 203 22.17 -67.95 24.88
N GLN A 204 20.97 -67.50 25.27
CA GLN A 204 20.10 -68.28 26.17
C GLN A 204 19.66 -69.62 25.54
N ILE A 205 19.36 -69.63 24.24
CA ILE A 205 19.03 -70.86 23.50
C ILE A 205 20.23 -71.81 23.48
N GLU A 206 21.43 -71.29 23.24
CA GLU A 206 22.66 -72.10 23.25
C GLU A 206 22.92 -72.70 24.64
N ASN A 207 22.84 -71.90 25.71
CA ASN A 207 22.99 -72.37 27.09
C ASN A 207 21.98 -73.48 27.44
N VAL A 208 20.70 -73.31 27.11
CA VAL A 208 19.68 -74.33 27.38
C VAL A 208 19.93 -75.60 26.57
N ASN A 209 20.41 -75.47 25.33
CA ASN A 209 20.79 -76.63 24.52
C ASN A 209 21.99 -77.38 25.13
N GLU A 210 22.99 -76.67 25.64
CA GLU A 210 24.12 -77.27 26.36
C GLU A 210 23.68 -77.98 27.63
N GLU A 211 22.82 -77.36 28.44
CA GLU A 211 22.23 -77.99 29.63
C GLU A 211 21.44 -79.25 29.29
N LEU A 212 20.66 -79.23 28.21
CA LEU A 212 19.89 -80.38 27.73
C LEU A 212 20.82 -81.51 27.28
N LEU A 213 21.90 -81.18 26.55
CA LEU A 213 22.92 -82.14 26.15
C LEU A 213 23.64 -82.74 27.36
N PHE A 214 24.00 -81.92 28.35
CA PHE A 214 24.63 -82.37 29.59
C PHE A 214 23.70 -83.30 30.37
N LEU A 215 22.42 -82.95 30.52
CA LEU A 215 21.44 -83.78 31.23
C LEU A 215 21.18 -85.11 30.52
N LYS A 216 21.10 -85.11 29.18
CA LYS A 216 21.00 -86.35 28.38
C LYS A 216 22.21 -87.25 28.59
N ARG A 217 23.42 -86.68 28.57
CA ARG A 217 24.66 -87.44 28.78
C ARG A 217 24.72 -88.03 30.19
N ASN A 218 24.39 -87.25 31.22
CA ASN A 218 24.32 -87.75 32.59
C ASN A 218 23.28 -88.87 32.73
N HIS A 219 22.10 -88.69 32.15
CA HIS A 219 21.07 -89.72 32.17
C HIS A 219 21.53 -91.01 31.47
N GLU A 220 22.18 -90.90 30.32
CA GLU A 220 22.76 -92.05 29.61
C GLU A 220 23.83 -92.75 30.46
N GLU A 221 24.73 -92.01 31.10
CA GLU A 221 25.75 -92.54 32.02
C GLU A 221 25.13 -93.19 33.28
N GLU A 222 24.06 -92.62 33.83
CA GLU A 222 23.31 -93.18 34.96
C GLU A 222 22.54 -94.45 34.56
N VAL A 223 21.88 -94.46 33.41
CA VAL A 223 21.21 -95.65 32.86
C VAL A 223 22.24 -96.74 32.61
N ASP A 224 23.41 -96.42 32.07
CA ASP A 224 24.50 -97.37 31.88
C ASP A 224 25.03 -97.90 33.21
N ARG A 225 25.20 -97.04 34.23
CA ARG A 225 25.60 -97.46 35.58
C ARG A 225 24.54 -98.36 36.21
N LEU A 226 23.26 -98.00 36.11
CA LEU A 226 22.16 -98.79 36.63
C LEU A 226 22.00 -100.09 35.85
N GLN A 227 22.17 -100.13 34.53
CA GLN A 227 22.20 -101.38 33.77
C GLN A 227 23.35 -102.28 34.22
N LYS A 228 24.54 -101.72 34.46
CA LYS A 228 25.69 -102.46 35.02
C LYS A 228 25.41 -102.96 36.44
N GLN A 229 24.66 -102.20 37.25
CA GLN A 229 24.27 -102.58 38.61
C GLN A 229 23.13 -103.62 38.64
N VAL A 230 22.15 -103.50 37.74
CA VAL A 230 21.00 -104.41 37.58
C VAL A 230 21.42 -105.74 36.92
N GLY A 231 22.58 -105.78 36.26
CA GLY A 231 23.27 -107.03 35.89
C GLY A 231 23.67 -107.94 37.07
N GLY A 232 23.51 -107.46 38.31
CA GLY A 232 23.62 -108.24 39.53
C GLY A 232 22.36 -108.13 40.38
N SER A 233 21.28 -108.81 39.98
CA SER A 233 20.14 -109.07 40.88
C SER A 233 20.56 -110.08 41.96
N VAL A 234 21.27 -109.60 42.98
CA VAL A 234 21.49 -110.30 44.24
C VAL A 234 20.43 -109.78 45.21
N ASN A 235 19.46 -110.63 45.52
CA ASN A 235 18.50 -110.40 46.60
C ASN A 235 19.26 -110.49 47.92
N VAL A 236 19.56 -109.36 48.55
CA VAL A 236 20.15 -109.30 49.90
C VAL A 236 19.20 -108.50 50.79
N GLU A 237 18.40 -109.24 51.56
CA GLU A 237 17.70 -108.71 52.71
C GLU A 237 18.75 -108.40 53.79
N VAL A 238 19.03 -107.11 54.02
CA VAL A 238 19.94 -106.66 55.07
C VAL A 238 19.11 -106.27 56.29
N ASP A 239 19.30 -107.07 57.33
CA ASP A 239 18.80 -106.93 58.69
C ASP A 239 19.13 -105.55 59.28
N ALA A 240 18.10 -104.89 59.83
CA ALA A 240 18.17 -103.52 60.32
C ALA A 240 18.89 -103.47 61.68
N ALA A 241 20.10 -102.93 61.66
CA ALA A 241 20.87 -102.56 62.85
C ALA A 241 20.24 -101.34 63.58
N PRO A 242 20.56 -101.13 64.88
CA PRO A 242 19.64 -100.57 65.88
C PRO A 242 19.27 -99.10 65.71
N SER A 243 18.04 -98.81 66.15
CA SER A 243 17.36 -97.51 66.20
C SER A 243 18.27 -96.30 66.50
N ILE A 244 18.55 -95.53 65.45
CA ILE A 244 18.75 -94.09 65.58
C ILE A 244 17.43 -93.50 66.12
N ASP A 245 17.52 -92.56 67.05
CA ASP A 245 16.38 -91.92 67.70
C ASP A 245 15.48 -91.22 66.67
N LEU A 246 14.51 -91.98 66.14
CA LEU A 246 13.57 -91.54 65.09
C LEU A 246 12.81 -90.28 65.50
N ALA A 247 12.60 -90.07 66.80
CA ALA A 247 11.91 -88.89 67.30
C ALA A 247 12.70 -87.62 66.98
N THR A 248 14.03 -87.62 67.19
CA THR A 248 14.88 -86.47 66.89
C THR A 248 15.01 -86.20 65.39
N THR A 249 15.07 -87.24 64.56
CA THR A 249 15.14 -87.11 63.10
C THR A 249 13.83 -86.65 62.49
N MET A 250 12.68 -87.16 62.97
CA MET A 250 11.35 -86.70 62.57
C MET A 250 11.10 -85.25 62.99
N GLU A 251 11.55 -84.86 64.18
CA GLU A 251 11.44 -83.48 64.67
C GLU A 251 12.33 -82.52 63.86
N ASN A 252 13.55 -82.94 63.51
CA ASN A 252 14.43 -82.17 62.62
C ASN A 252 13.85 -82.03 61.20
N MET A 253 13.24 -83.09 60.65
CA MET A 253 12.55 -83.02 59.35
C MET A 253 11.35 -82.09 59.39
N ARG A 254 10.51 -82.14 60.44
CA ARG A 254 9.40 -81.19 60.62
C ARG A 254 9.88 -79.75 60.67
N ARG A 255 10.93 -79.48 61.45
CA ARG A 255 11.53 -78.14 61.54
C ARG A 255 12.04 -77.64 60.20
N GLN A 256 12.68 -78.50 59.40
CA GLN A 256 13.13 -78.14 58.05
C GLN A 256 11.97 -77.84 57.10
N TYR A 257 10.89 -78.62 57.16
CA TYR A 257 9.70 -78.35 56.35
C TYR A 257 8.97 -77.08 56.79
N GLU A 258 8.90 -76.81 58.09
CA GLU A 258 8.28 -75.61 58.64
C GLU A 258 9.09 -74.36 58.25
N GLU A 259 10.41 -74.41 58.36
CA GLU A 259 11.30 -73.34 57.89
C GLU A 259 11.21 -73.14 56.36
N MET A 260 11.12 -74.22 55.58
CA MET A 260 10.93 -74.14 54.12
C MET A 260 9.56 -73.57 53.74
N ALA A 261 8.50 -73.95 54.46
CA ALA A 261 7.16 -73.43 54.25
C ALA A 261 7.06 -71.94 54.62
N GLU A 262 7.72 -71.52 55.71
CA GLU A 262 7.81 -70.12 56.09
C GLU A 262 8.61 -69.29 55.09
N LYS A 263 9.77 -69.79 54.62
CA LYS A 263 10.55 -69.15 53.55
C LYS A 263 9.75 -69.01 52.27
N ASN A 264 9.09 -70.07 51.80
CA ASN A 264 8.23 -70.03 50.62
C ASN A 264 7.09 -69.01 50.78
N ARG A 265 6.44 -68.97 51.97
CA ARG A 265 5.41 -67.97 52.27
C ARG A 265 5.97 -66.53 52.23
N GLN A 266 7.17 -66.29 52.76
CA GLN A 266 7.80 -64.98 52.73
C GLN A 266 8.19 -64.58 51.30
N GLU A 267 8.83 -65.47 50.56
CA GLU A 267 9.21 -65.25 49.16
C GLU A 267 7.98 -64.99 48.27
N ALA A 268 6.87 -65.69 48.49
CA ALA A 268 5.63 -65.43 47.77
C ALA A 268 5.08 -64.03 48.09
N LYS A 269 5.10 -63.62 49.36
CA LYS A 269 4.68 -62.26 49.76
C LYS A 269 5.56 -61.19 49.14
N GLU A 270 6.88 -61.33 49.22
CA GLU A 270 7.82 -60.38 48.63
C GLU A 270 7.67 -60.30 47.10
N ARG A 271 7.40 -61.42 46.43
CA ARG A 271 7.12 -61.43 44.99
C ARG A 271 5.83 -60.70 44.66
N PHE A 272 4.76 -60.91 45.43
CA PHE A 272 3.51 -60.17 45.24
C PHE A 272 3.69 -58.68 45.53
N GLU A 273 4.38 -58.32 46.61
CA GLU A 273 4.65 -56.93 46.98
C GLU A 273 5.43 -56.22 45.85
N LYS A 274 6.54 -56.81 45.38
CA LYS A 274 7.31 -56.28 44.25
C LYS A 274 6.45 -56.11 42.99
N GLN A 275 5.65 -57.11 42.63
CA GLN A 275 4.79 -57.03 41.45
C GLN A 275 3.71 -55.95 41.60
N THR A 276 3.15 -55.76 42.80
CA THR A 276 2.18 -54.69 43.06
C THR A 276 2.81 -53.30 43.06
N GLU A 277 4.05 -53.17 43.55
CA GLU A 277 4.81 -51.92 43.49
C GLU A 277 5.13 -51.55 42.04
N GLU A 278 5.63 -52.50 41.25
CA GLU A 278 5.88 -52.31 39.81
C GLU A 278 4.60 -51.90 39.06
N LEU A 279 3.49 -52.59 39.30
CA LEU A 279 2.20 -52.23 38.70
C LEU A 279 1.73 -50.83 39.13
N ASN A 280 1.89 -50.47 40.41
CA ASN A 280 1.52 -49.14 40.89
C ASN A 280 2.37 -48.03 40.26
N LEU A 281 3.67 -48.28 40.05
CA LEU A 281 4.56 -47.34 39.35
C LEU A 281 4.14 -47.18 37.89
N GLU A 282 3.84 -48.28 37.20
CA GLU A 282 3.38 -48.23 35.81
C GLU A 282 2.03 -47.49 35.69
N VAL A 283 1.09 -47.74 36.60
CA VAL A 283 -0.19 -47.03 36.65
C VAL A 283 0.02 -45.53 36.90
N ALA A 284 0.95 -45.14 37.79
CA ALA A 284 1.26 -43.74 38.05
C ALA A 284 1.84 -43.04 36.81
N ILE A 285 2.79 -43.70 36.12
CA ILE A 285 3.38 -43.18 34.87
C ILE A 285 2.32 -43.05 33.79
N ASN A 286 1.49 -44.08 33.59
CA ASN A 286 0.42 -44.06 32.60
C ASN A 286 -0.61 -42.97 32.92
N MET A 287 -0.91 -42.72 34.20
CA MET A 287 -1.81 -41.65 34.63
C MET A 287 -1.22 -40.27 34.36
N GLU A 288 0.08 -40.06 34.60
CA GLU A 288 0.78 -38.82 34.28
C GLU A 288 0.80 -38.56 32.77
N GLN A 289 1.16 -39.56 31.97
CA GLN A 289 1.12 -39.47 30.50
C GLN A 289 -0.29 -39.13 29.98
N LEU A 290 -1.32 -39.77 30.54
CA LEU A 290 -2.71 -39.48 30.18
C LEU A 290 -3.14 -38.06 30.57
N GLN A 291 -2.64 -37.52 31.69
CA GLN A 291 -2.87 -36.13 32.07
C GLN A 291 -2.16 -35.16 31.12
N GLU A 292 -0.94 -35.45 30.72
CA GLU A 292 -0.18 -34.60 29.80
C GLU A 292 -0.83 -34.57 28.41
N GLN A 293 -1.21 -35.74 27.87
CA GLN A 293 -1.96 -35.81 26.62
C GLN A 293 -3.29 -35.03 26.69
N LYS A 294 -3.99 -35.08 27.83
CA LYS A 294 -5.20 -34.26 28.03
C LYS A 294 -4.89 -32.77 28.01
N ARG A 295 -3.80 -32.32 28.62
CA ARG A 295 -3.37 -30.92 28.58
C ARG A 295 -3.04 -30.49 27.15
N GLU A 296 -2.26 -31.28 26.42
CA GLU A 296 -1.94 -31.01 25.01
C GLU A 296 -3.21 -30.90 24.15
N ILE A 297 -4.19 -31.79 24.36
CA ILE A 297 -5.47 -31.73 23.65
C ILE A 297 -6.21 -30.42 23.99
N THR A 298 -6.23 -30.01 25.25
CA THR A 298 -6.90 -28.75 25.64
C THR A 298 -6.19 -27.52 25.09
N GLU A 299 -4.85 -27.49 25.09
CA GLU A 299 -4.06 -26.39 24.53
C GLU A 299 -4.25 -26.30 23.01
N ARG A 300 -4.18 -27.43 22.29
CA ARG A 300 -4.45 -27.47 20.85
C ARG A 300 -5.86 -27.01 20.51
N ARG A 301 -6.86 -27.36 21.34
CA ARG A 301 -8.24 -26.86 21.18
C ARG A 301 -8.33 -25.34 21.37
N GLN A 302 -7.62 -24.79 22.35
CA GLN A 302 -7.58 -23.34 22.56
C GLN A 302 -6.91 -22.61 21.39
N ILE A 303 -5.78 -23.12 20.91
CA ILE A 303 -5.07 -22.58 19.72
C ILE A 303 -5.97 -22.66 18.47
N TYR A 304 -6.67 -23.79 18.28
CA TYR A 304 -7.60 -23.93 17.17
C TYR A 304 -8.73 -22.89 17.24
N GLN A 305 -9.32 -22.70 18.43
CA GLN A 305 -10.37 -21.70 18.63
C GLN A 305 -9.87 -20.27 18.42
N SER A 306 -8.67 -19.92 18.88
CA SER A 306 -8.10 -18.59 18.65
C SER A 306 -7.83 -18.35 17.17
N LEU A 307 -7.29 -19.34 16.46
CA LEU A 307 -7.03 -19.24 15.03
C LEU A 307 -8.33 -19.15 14.21
N GLU A 308 -9.37 -19.88 14.61
CA GLU A 308 -10.69 -19.76 14.01
C GLU A 308 -11.27 -18.35 14.21
N LEU A 309 -11.14 -17.77 15.41
CA LEU A 309 -11.57 -16.39 15.67
C LEU A 309 -10.78 -15.38 14.84
N GLU A 310 -9.46 -15.55 14.71
CA GLU A 310 -8.62 -14.72 13.83
C GLU A 310 -9.07 -14.83 12.37
N LEU A 311 -9.33 -16.05 11.88
CA LEU A 311 -9.85 -16.27 10.53
C LEU A 311 -11.18 -15.56 10.32
N GLN A 312 -12.15 -15.71 11.24
CA GLN A 312 -13.43 -15.02 11.15
C GLN A 312 -13.27 -13.50 11.18
N SER A 313 -12.34 -12.97 12.00
CA SER A 313 -12.05 -11.54 12.04
C SER A 313 -11.49 -11.02 10.71
N HIS A 314 -10.59 -11.77 10.08
CA HIS A 314 -10.03 -11.42 8.76
C HIS A 314 -11.08 -11.50 7.66
N LEU A 315 -11.97 -12.49 7.69
CA LEU A 315 -13.09 -12.59 6.75
C LEU A 315 -14.04 -11.40 6.90
N ASN A 316 -14.34 -10.97 8.12
CA ASN A 316 -15.16 -9.78 8.37
C ASN A 316 -14.46 -8.50 7.91
N MET A 317 -13.16 -8.35 8.16
CA MET A 317 -12.38 -7.22 7.68
C MET A 317 -12.35 -7.16 6.15
N LYS A 318 -12.15 -8.31 5.49
CA LYS A 318 -12.19 -8.42 4.03
C LYS A 318 -13.55 -7.96 3.49
N LYS A 319 -14.66 -8.48 4.03
CA LYS A 319 -16.01 -8.08 3.61
C LYS A 319 -16.24 -6.58 3.78
N ALA A 320 -15.85 -6.01 4.92
CA ALA A 320 -15.98 -4.57 5.14
C ALA A 320 -15.17 -3.75 4.12
N LEU A 321 -13.97 -4.20 3.73
CA LEU A 321 -13.17 -3.55 2.70
C LEU A 321 -13.80 -3.69 1.31
N GLU A 322 -14.32 -4.87 0.95
CA GLU A 322 -15.06 -5.09 -0.29
C GLU A 322 -16.30 -4.19 -0.36
N ASP A 323 -17.09 -4.11 0.71
CA ASP A 323 -18.26 -3.23 0.78
C ASP A 323 -17.88 -1.74 0.60
N THR A 324 -16.78 -1.29 1.22
CA THR A 324 -16.31 0.09 1.03
C THR A 324 -15.79 0.35 -0.39
N LEU A 325 -15.18 -0.65 -1.02
CA LEU A 325 -14.74 -0.55 -2.41
C LEU A 325 -15.95 -0.40 -3.32
N ASP A 326 -16.93 -1.30 -3.18
CA ASP A 326 -18.18 -1.27 -3.95
C ASP A 326 -18.94 0.05 -3.76
N GLU A 327 -18.99 0.59 -2.53
CA GLU A 327 -19.61 1.90 -2.27
C GLU A 327 -18.86 3.04 -2.98
N THR A 328 -17.53 3.03 -2.95
CA THR A 328 -16.72 4.05 -3.65
C THR A 328 -16.85 3.95 -5.16
N GLU A 329 -16.83 2.74 -5.73
CA GLU A 329 -17.03 2.50 -7.15
C GLU A 329 -18.42 2.95 -7.60
N ALA A 330 -19.46 2.62 -6.82
CA ALA A 330 -20.83 3.08 -7.09
C ALA A 330 -20.93 4.61 -7.06
N ARG A 331 -20.29 5.26 -6.09
CA ARG A 331 -20.25 6.73 -5.98
C ARG A 331 -19.56 7.38 -7.18
N TYR A 332 -18.39 6.87 -7.58
CA TYR A 332 -17.67 7.41 -8.74
C TYR A 332 -18.41 7.15 -10.04
N THR A 333 -19.02 5.98 -10.20
CA THR A 333 -19.87 5.66 -11.36
C THR A 333 -21.05 6.62 -11.45
N TYR A 334 -21.69 6.93 -10.32
CA TYR A 334 -22.76 7.92 -10.28
C TYR A 334 -22.28 9.33 -10.66
N GLN A 335 -21.13 9.77 -10.13
CA GLN A 335 -20.54 11.06 -10.51
C GLN A 335 -20.18 11.13 -11.99
N LEU A 336 -19.61 10.05 -12.54
CA LEU A 336 -19.29 9.96 -13.96
C LEU A 336 -20.55 10.05 -14.82
N ASN A 337 -21.63 9.35 -14.43
CA ASN A 337 -22.91 9.43 -15.12
C ASN A 337 -23.50 10.85 -15.09
N GLN A 338 -23.40 11.56 -13.96
CA GLN A 338 -23.85 12.97 -13.89
C GLN A 338 -23.06 13.88 -14.84
N ILE A 339 -21.74 13.72 -14.90
CA ILE A 339 -20.89 14.49 -15.81
C ILE A 339 -21.24 14.14 -17.26
N GLN A 340 -21.42 12.85 -17.57
CA GLN A 340 -21.79 12.39 -18.90
C GLN A 340 -23.15 12.95 -19.34
N GLU A 341 -24.13 13.02 -18.43
CA GLU A 341 -25.44 13.64 -18.69
C GLU A 341 -25.31 15.15 -18.94
N ALA A 342 -24.49 15.85 -18.15
CA ALA A 342 -24.21 17.28 -18.35
C ALA A 342 -23.54 17.55 -19.71
N VAL A 343 -22.57 16.72 -20.10
CA VAL A 343 -21.91 16.78 -21.41
C VAL A 343 -22.92 16.52 -22.52
N ALA A 344 -23.74 15.46 -22.41
CA ALA A 344 -24.76 15.13 -23.41
C ALA A 344 -25.77 16.28 -23.59
N ARG A 345 -26.17 16.93 -22.49
CA ARG A 345 -27.05 18.10 -22.52
C ARG A 345 -26.40 19.29 -23.22
N LEU A 346 -25.14 19.60 -22.90
CA LEU A 346 -24.40 20.70 -23.56
C LEU A 346 -24.18 20.42 -25.05
N GLU A 347 -23.84 19.19 -25.41
CA GLU A 347 -23.73 18.80 -26.82
C GLU A 347 -25.06 18.94 -27.56
N ALA A 348 -26.18 18.55 -26.93
CA ALA A 348 -27.50 18.74 -27.52
C ALA A 348 -27.83 20.23 -27.73
N GLN A 349 -27.51 21.09 -26.76
CA GLN A 349 -27.66 22.54 -26.90
C GLN A 349 -26.77 23.11 -28.02
N LEU A 350 -25.51 22.67 -28.13
CA LEU A 350 -24.62 23.08 -29.22
C LEU A 350 -25.14 22.63 -30.60
N ARG A 351 -25.67 21.39 -30.70
CA ARG A 351 -26.30 20.89 -31.93
C ARG A 351 -27.53 21.72 -32.30
N GLN A 352 -28.36 22.08 -31.33
CA GLN A 352 -29.51 22.94 -31.55
C GLN A 352 -29.11 24.33 -32.02
N LEU A 353 -28.16 25.00 -31.34
CA LEU A 353 -27.69 26.33 -31.75
C LEU A 353 -27.05 26.34 -33.14
N ARG A 354 -26.33 25.28 -33.52
CA ARG A 354 -25.81 25.13 -34.89
C ARG A 354 -26.94 25.02 -35.91
N SER A 355 -27.95 24.20 -35.64
CA SER A 355 -29.13 24.08 -36.50
C SER A 355 -29.87 25.41 -36.64
N ASP A 356 -30.04 26.15 -35.54
CA ASP A 356 -30.70 27.47 -35.54
C ASP A 356 -29.88 28.51 -36.34
N MET A 357 -28.55 28.49 -36.19
CA MET A 357 -27.64 29.35 -36.96
C MET A 357 -27.67 29.03 -38.46
N GLU A 358 -27.67 27.74 -38.82
CA GLU A 358 -27.81 27.31 -40.21
C GLU A 358 -29.15 27.76 -40.80
N ALA A 359 -30.25 27.63 -40.03
CA ALA A 359 -31.56 28.11 -40.44
C ALA A 359 -31.57 29.64 -40.67
N GLN A 360 -31.05 30.42 -39.71
CA GLN A 360 -30.93 31.88 -39.86
C GLN A 360 -30.07 32.27 -41.05
N ASN A 361 -28.93 31.60 -41.27
CA ASN A 361 -28.07 31.87 -42.41
C ASN A 361 -28.79 31.61 -43.75
N ASN A 362 -29.61 30.55 -43.82
CA ASN A 362 -30.45 30.29 -44.98
C ASN A 362 -31.50 31.39 -45.19
N GLU A 363 -32.17 31.84 -44.13
CA GLU A 363 -33.12 32.96 -44.19
C GLU A 363 -32.45 34.26 -44.65
N TYR A 364 -31.25 34.58 -44.14
CA TYR A 364 -30.48 35.73 -44.58
C TYR A 364 -30.07 35.65 -46.04
N SER A 365 -29.68 34.46 -46.53
CA SER A 365 -29.38 34.24 -47.94
C SER A 365 -30.61 34.51 -48.82
N ILE A 366 -31.77 34.00 -48.43
CA ILE A 366 -33.04 34.24 -49.15
C ILE A 366 -33.38 35.73 -49.16
N LEU A 367 -33.23 36.41 -48.01
CA LEU A 367 -33.51 37.84 -47.92
C LEU A 367 -32.54 38.67 -48.75
N LEU A 368 -31.27 38.29 -48.82
CA LEU A 368 -30.27 38.92 -49.67
C LEU A 368 -30.62 38.75 -51.16
N ASP A 369 -31.07 37.56 -51.57
CA ASP A 369 -31.53 37.32 -52.94
C ASP A 369 -32.76 38.18 -53.29
N ILE A 370 -33.72 38.33 -52.37
CA ILE A 370 -34.86 39.22 -52.55
C ILE A 370 -34.41 40.69 -52.63
N LYS A 371 -33.50 41.11 -51.74
CA LYS A 371 -32.96 42.48 -51.73
C LYS A 371 -32.26 42.82 -53.04
N THR A 372 -31.37 41.95 -53.51
CA THR A 372 -30.66 42.15 -54.78
C THR A 372 -31.63 42.21 -55.96
N ARG A 373 -32.69 41.38 -55.96
CA ARG A 373 -33.77 41.48 -56.95
C ARG A 373 -34.53 42.81 -56.90
N LEU A 374 -34.94 43.26 -55.72
CA LEU A 374 -35.62 44.54 -55.55
C LEU A 374 -34.73 45.73 -55.93
N GLU A 375 -33.43 45.68 -55.63
CA GLU A 375 -32.46 46.69 -56.04
C GLU A 375 -32.35 46.78 -57.58
N MET A 376 -32.37 45.63 -58.28
CA MET A 376 -32.46 45.61 -59.75
C MET A 376 -33.77 46.25 -60.24
N GLU A 377 -34.91 45.89 -59.64
CA GLU A 377 -36.21 46.48 -60.00
C GLU A 377 -36.21 48.00 -59.77
N ILE A 378 -35.71 48.51 -58.63
CA ILE A 378 -35.56 49.93 -58.35
C ILE A 378 -34.63 50.62 -59.37
N ALA A 379 -33.51 49.99 -59.75
CA ALA A 379 -32.63 50.53 -60.77
C ALA A 379 -33.34 50.65 -62.12
N THR A 380 -34.16 49.65 -62.49
CA THR A 380 -35.00 49.75 -63.70
C THR A 380 -36.08 50.83 -63.58
N TYR A 381 -36.73 50.97 -62.43
CA TYR A 381 -37.72 52.03 -62.20
C TYR A 381 -37.08 53.42 -62.27
N ARG A 382 -35.89 53.63 -61.67
CA ARG A 382 -35.14 54.89 -61.78
C ARG A 382 -34.83 55.22 -63.23
N ARG A 383 -34.35 54.24 -64.00
CA ARG A 383 -34.10 54.39 -65.44
C ARG A 383 -35.35 54.78 -66.24
N LEU A 384 -36.52 54.26 -65.88
CA LEU A 384 -37.80 54.61 -66.53
C LEU A 384 -38.32 55.99 -66.09
N LEU A 385 -38.18 56.34 -64.80
CA LEU A 385 -38.60 57.64 -64.25
C LEU A 385 -37.72 58.82 -64.67
N GLU A 386 -36.43 58.57 -64.91
CA GLU A 386 -35.51 59.57 -65.48
C GLU A 386 -35.88 59.93 -66.93
N GLY A 387 -36.87 59.25 -67.53
CA GLY A 387 -37.29 59.48 -68.90
C GLY A 387 -36.22 58.99 -69.87
N GLU A 388 -36.63 58.15 -70.80
CA GLU A 388 -35.95 58.01 -72.07
C GLU A 388 -35.97 59.37 -72.79
N ASP A 389 -35.08 60.31 -72.42
CA ASP A 389 -34.70 61.48 -73.21
C ASP A 389 -33.50 62.24 -72.58
N SER A 390 -32.30 61.71 -72.81
CA SER A 390 -31.16 62.49 -73.32
C SER A 390 -29.98 61.59 -73.70
N ARG A 391 -29.96 61.24 -74.98
CA ARG A 391 -28.80 60.91 -75.83
C ARG A 391 -28.25 59.49 -75.79
N SER A 392 -28.73 58.72 -76.76
CA SER A 392 -27.86 57.94 -77.63
C SER A 392 -26.63 58.73 -78.06
N ALA A 393 -25.47 58.05 -78.07
CA ALA A 393 -24.16 58.49 -78.58
C ALA A 393 -23.28 59.27 -77.60
N GLN A 394 -22.68 58.55 -76.66
CA GLN A 394 -21.22 58.47 -76.64
C GLN A 394 -20.80 57.01 -76.52
N VAL A 395 -20.65 56.39 -77.69
CA VAL A 395 -19.65 55.35 -77.90
C VAL A 395 -18.31 56.00 -77.56
N ASN A 396 -17.87 55.84 -76.31
CA ASN A 396 -16.46 55.94 -75.99
C ASN A 396 -15.97 54.51 -75.82
N LEU A 397 -15.52 53.98 -76.96
CA LEU A 397 -14.59 52.87 -77.06
C LEU A 397 -13.32 53.28 -76.31
N HIS A 398 -13.30 53.05 -75.00
CA HIS A 398 -12.08 52.59 -74.35
C HIS A 398 -12.22 51.08 -74.17
N ALA A 399 -11.85 50.39 -75.24
CA ALA A 399 -11.21 49.10 -75.11
C ALA A 399 -9.82 49.36 -74.48
N GLU A 400 -9.75 49.32 -73.17
CA GLU A 400 -8.59 48.81 -72.45
C GLU A 400 -9.01 47.42 -72.00
N GLU A 401 -8.65 46.43 -72.80
CA GLU A 401 -7.52 45.58 -72.46
C GLU A 401 -7.79 44.84 -71.15
N THR A 402 -8.26 43.61 -71.37
CA THR A 402 -7.92 42.43 -70.60
C THR A 402 -6.58 42.56 -69.87
N GLU A 403 -6.62 43.07 -68.64
CA GLU A 403 -5.75 42.59 -67.59
C GLU A 403 -6.61 41.82 -66.59
N LYS A 404 -6.29 40.53 -66.50
CA LYS A 404 -6.70 39.65 -65.41
C LYS A 404 -6.17 40.24 -64.10
N ALA A 405 -6.87 41.20 -63.52
CA ALA A 405 -6.72 41.49 -62.11
C ALA A 405 -7.39 40.33 -61.38
N GLU A 406 -6.58 39.36 -60.97
CA GLU A 406 -6.93 38.31 -60.04
C GLU A 406 -7.87 38.88 -58.97
N SER A 407 -9.11 38.39 -58.94
CA SER A 407 -9.96 38.59 -57.78
C SER A 407 -9.20 37.94 -56.63
N ASN A 408 -8.45 38.74 -55.86
CA ASN A 408 -7.81 38.33 -54.63
C ASN A 408 -8.93 37.81 -53.72
N LYS A 409 -9.22 36.52 -53.78
CA LYS A 409 -10.15 35.85 -52.89
C LYS A 409 -9.42 35.75 -51.57
N ILE A 410 -9.57 36.75 -50.72
CA ILE A 410 -8.96 36.75 -49.39
C ILE A 410 -9.73 35.71 -48.56
N LYS A 411 -9.10 34.57 -48.26
CA LYS A 411 -9.61 33.64 -47.26
C LYS A 411 -9.27 34.22 -45.89
N LYS A 412 -10.30 34.67 -45.16
CA LYS A 412 -10.14 35.09 -43.76
C LYS A 412 -10.24 33.85 -42.89
N ILE A 413 -9.11 33.37 -42.37
CA ILE A 413 -9.09 32.27 -41.40
C ILE A 413 -9.10 32.91 -40.01
N LYS A 414 -10.21 32.72 -39.29
CA LYS A 414 -10.33 33.13 -37.89
C LYS A 414 -9.97 31.95 -37.01
N THR A 415 -8.80 32.01 -36.38
CA THR A 415 -8.38 31.01 -35.40
C THR A 415 -8.66 31.56 -34.02
N ILE A 416 -9.58 30.93 -33.32
CA ILE A 416 -9.94 31.27 -31.94
C ILE A 416 -9.14 30.33 -31.04
N VAL A 417 -8.25 30.89 -30.23
CA VAL A 417 -7.52 30.12 -29.22
C VAL A 417 -8.15 30.45 -27.87
N GLU A 418 -8.85 29.47 -27.31
CA GLU A 418 -9.47 29.55 -25.98
C GLU A 418 -8.58 28.85 -24.97
N GLU A 419 -8.23 29.55 -23.90
CA GLU A 419 -7.51 28.97 -22.78
C GLU A 419 -8.51 28.57 -21.69
N VAL A 420 -8.66 27.26 -21.49
CA VAL A 420 -9.62 26.68 -20.54
C VAL A 420 -8.85 26.10 -19.36
N VAL A 421 -9.10 26.63 -18.18
CA VAL A 421 -8.62 26.09 -16.90
C VAL A 421 -9.85 25.70 -16.08
N ASP A 422 -9.90 24.47 -15.59
CA ASP A 422 -11.02 23.90 -14.82
C ASP A 422 -12.41 24.07 -15.47
N GLY A 423 -12.48 23.92 -16.79
CA GLY A 423 -13.74 23.94 -17.54
C GLY A 423 -14.38 25.33 -17.69
N LYS A 424 -13.69 26.42 -17.34
CA LYS A 424 -14.12 27.79 -17.62
C LYS A 424 -13.12 28.48 -18.55
N VAL A 425 -13.63 29.13 -19.61
CA VAL A 425 -12.82 29.92 -20.55
C VAL A 425 -12.37 31.19 -19.84
N VAL A 426 -11.06 31.33 -19.59
CA VAL A 426 -10.49 32.46 -18.82
C VAL A 426 -9.94 33.54 -19.75
N SER A 427 -9.57 33.18 -20.98
CA SER A 427 -9.22 34.13 -22.03
C SER A 427 -9.59 33.60 -23.42
N SER A 428 -9.99 34.50 -24.32
CA SER A 428 -10.26 34.20 -25.73
C SER A 428 -9.53 35.22 -26.59
N GLU A 429 -8.54 34.78 -27.36
CA GLU A 429 -7.82 35.62 -28.31
C GLU A 429 -8.21 35.21 -29.74
N VAL A 430 -8.81 36.14 -30.48
CA VAL A 430 -9.19 35.94 -31.88
C VAL A 430 -8.10 36.51 -32.77
N LYS A 431 -7.41 35.64 -33.53
CA LYS A 431 -6.44 36.06 -34.53
C LYS A 431 -7.06 35.90 -35.91
N GLU A 432 -7.25 37.03 -36.58
CA GLU A 432 -7.68 37.07 -37.97
C GLU A 432 -6.43 37.17 -38.85
N ILE A 433 -6.18 36.13 -39.63
CA ILE A 433 -5.12 36.14 -40.64
C ILE A 433 -5.81 36.21 -42.00
N GLU A 434 -5.54 37.29 -42.72
CA GLU A 434 -6.01 37.49 -44.09
C GLU A 434 -4.97 36.90 -45.05
N GLU A 435 -5.27 35.73 -45.60
CA GLU A 435 -4.43 35.11 -46.61
C GLU A 435 -4.99 35.44 -48.00
N LYS A 436 -4.19 36.10 -48.84
CA LYS A 436 -4.52 36.30 -50.26
C LYS A 436 -4.28 34.98 -50.99
N ILE A 437 -5.35 34.41 -51.57
CA ILE A 437 -5.26 33.21 -52.44
C ILE A 437 -4.79 33.61 -53.82
#